data_AF-A0A398CMR0-F1
#
_entry.id   AF-A0A398CMR0-F1
#
_cell.length_a   1.000
_cell.length_b   1.000
_cell.length_c   1.000
_cell.angle_alpha   90.00
_cell.angle_beta   90.00
_cell.angle_gamma   90.00
#
_symmetry.space_group_name_H-M   'P 1'
#
loop_
_entity.id
_entity.type
_entity.pdbx_description
1 polymer ?
#
loop_
_entity_poly.entity_id
_entity_poly.type
_entity_poly.pdbx_seq_one_letter_code
_entity_poly.pdbx_strand_id
1 'polypeptide(L)'
;MKRTFFIVIAAALWLTTGCSSSPSSDRYIEAAEQTPEPTPTASEQPVQTESPQAEQQPSESGSTESAQPEPSQAAPTQQGGNNAEQPPEKTSEPAKKQTKSQQVKEAKKNNDAVTKAVTDSIMDDSADKAAANGPEAERLKKSIEQIRSLVKDLKQQTESNDAAKIKDVSSQIAQAWEAMKADVDASYPDMTDFVQEKIGKLNELQAAETIDSKAMLQLDYELYQAFRQLADKAGL
;
A
#
# COMPACT_ATOMS: atom_id res chain seq x y z
N MET A 1 6.08 -24.80 -41.11
CA MET A 1 4.99 -25.40 -40.30
C MET A 1 4.60 -24.38 -39.24
N LYS A 2 3.32 -24.10 -39.01
CA LYS A 2 2.86 -23.21 -37.92
C LYS A 2 2.19 -24.07 -36.84
N ARG A 3 2.45 -23.79 -35.56
CA ARG A 3 1.82 -24.49 -34.41
C ARG A 3 0.89 -23.50 -33.70
N THR A 4 -0.41 -23.73 -33.80
CA THR A 4 -1.44 -23.02 -33.03
C THR A 4 -1.73 -23.80 -31.75
N PHE A 5 -1.55 -23.17 -30.59
CA PHE A 5 -1.98 -23.72 -29.30
C PHE A 5 -3.38 -23.17 -28.97
N PHE A 6 -4.33 -24.06 -28.77
CA PHE A 6 -5.62 -23.71 -28.14
C PHE A 6 -5.47 -23.90 -26.63
N ILE A 7 -5.70 -22.84 -25.86
CA ILE A 7 -5.77 -22.90 -24.40
C ILE A 7 -7.26 -22.94 -24.01
N VAL A 8 -7.70 -24.06 -23.43
CA VAL A 8 -9.05 -24.22 -22.91
C VAL A 8 -9.09 -23.68 -21.48
N ILE A 9 -9.75 -22.54 -21.26
CA ILE A 9 -9.95 -21.98 -19.94
C ILE A 9 -11.19 -22.63 -19.32
N ALA A 10 -10.98 -23.52 -18.34
CA ALA A 10 -12.05 -24.10 -17.54
C ALA A 10 -12.42 -23.14 -16.40
N ALA A 11 -13.54 -22.43 -16.53
CA ALA A 11 -14.05 -21.55 -15.49
C ALA A 11 -14.69 -22.36 -14.35
N ALA A 12 -14.00 -22.48 -13.22
CA ALA A 12 -14.52 -23.11 -12.02
C ALA A 12 -15.26 -22.10 -11.13
N LEU A 13 -16.61 -22.07 -11.20
CA LEU A 13 -17.41 -21.34 -10.22
C LEU A 13 -17.26 -21.99 -8.83
N TRP A 14 -16.78 -21.22 -7.86
CA TRP A 14 -16.87 -21.55 -6.44
C TRP A 14 -17.89 -20.63 -5.76
N LEU A 15 -19.09 -21.17 -5.52
CA LEU A 15 -20.12 -20.52 -4.72
C LEU A 15 -19.92 -20.89 -3.24
N THR A 16 -19.22 -20.04 -2.48
CA THR A 16 -19.09 -20.20 -1.03
C THR A 16 -20.23 -19.48 -0.30
N THR A 17 -21.24 -20.25 0.11
CA THR A 17 -22.32 -19.77 1.00
C THR A 17 -21.77 -19.36 2.36
N GLY A 18 -22.14 -18.18 2.84
CA GLY A 18 -21.64 -17.64 4.11
C GLY A 18 -22.31 -18.25 5.35
N CYS A 19 -21.57 -18.26 6.46
CA CYS A 19 -22.09 -18.50 7.81
C CYS A 19 -21.86 -17.27 8.67
N SER A 20 -22.92 -16.48 8.92
CA SER A 20 -22.89 -15.39 9.89
C SER A 20 -23.27 -15.92 11.27
N SER A 21 -22.28 -16.02 12.17
CA SER A 21 -22.47 -16.49 13.55
C SER A 21 -22.15 -15.37 14.54
N SER A 22 -23.12 -14.49 14.79
CA SER A 22 -23.06 -13.52 15.87
C SER A 22 -23.26 -14.20 17.23
N PRO A 23 -22.32 -14.13 18.18
CA PRO A 23 -22.55 -14.59 19.55
C PRO A 23 -23.41 -13.56 20.29
N SER A 24 -24.67 -13.90 20.56
CA SER A 24 -25.48 -13.16 21.54
C SER A 24 -25.10 -13.59 22.95
N SER A 25 -25.08 -12.64 23.89
CA SER A 25 -24.99 -12.92 25.33
C SER A 25 -26.15 -13.78 25.80
N ASP A 26 -25.91 -14.65 26.79
CA ASP A 26 -26.61 -14.58 28.08
C ASP A 26 -25.99 -15.48 29.19
N ARG A 27 -26.19 -15.09 30.46
CA ARG A 27 -25.85 -15.82 31.73
C ARG A 27 -24.35 -16.03 32.00
N TYR A 28 -23.84 -15.96 33.24
CA TYR A 28 -24.48 -16.04 34.57
C TYR A 28 -24.24 -14.79 35.44
N ILE A 29 -25.16 -14.55 36.39
CA ILE A 29 -24.95 -13.80 37.64
C ILE A 29 -25.57 -14.64 38.76
N GLU A 30 -24.88 -14.82 39.89
CA GLU A 30 -25.46 -15.43 41.10
C GLU A 30 -24.78 -14.91 42.37
N ALA A 31 -25.59 -14.42 43.34
CA ALA A 31 -25.29 -14.17 44.77
C ALA A 31 -24.14 -13.21 45.17
N ALA A 32 -24.25 -12.40 46.23
CA ALA A 32 -25.39 -11.95 47.05
C ALA A 32 -24.98 -10.71 47.91
N GLU A 33 -25.88 -10.24 48.78
CA GLU A 33 -25.70 -9.22 49.84
C GLU A 33 -25.60 -7.73 49.43
N GLN A 34 -26.16 -6.75 50.14
CA GLN A 34 -27.31 -6.72 51.09
C GLN A 34 -27.86 -5.26 51.18
N THR A 35 -29.17 -5.08 50.98
CA THR A 35 -30.18 -4.26 51.74
C THR A 35 -29.75 -3.04 52.60
N PRO A 36 -30.49 -1.90 52.72
CA PRO A 36 -31.68 -1.33 52.00
C PRO A 36 -31.38 0.12 51.48
N GLU A 37 -32.17 1.22 51.48
CA GLU A 37 -33.57 1.67 51.78
C GLU A 37 -33.92 2.91 50.86
N PRO A 38 -35.16 3.46 50.79
CA PRO A 38 -35.64 4.27 49.64
C PRO A 38 -35.94 5.77 49.87
N THR A 39 -36.17 6.53 48.78
CA THR A 39 -37.15 7.65 48.73
C THR A 39 -37.73 7.82 47.31
N PRO A 40 -39.05 8.03 47.10
CA PRO A 40 -39.66 7.96 45.75
C PRO A 40 -40.28 9.28 45.22
N THR A 41 -40.27 9.44 43.88
CA THR A 41 -41.19 10.24 43.05
C THR A 41 -41.20 9.56 41.67
N ALA A 42 -42.24 8.91 41.12
CA ALA A 42 -43.69 9.14 41.03
C ALA A 42 -44.12 10.01 39.83
N SER A 43 -45.15 9.55 39.09
CA SER A 43 -45.82 10.18 37.93
C SER A 43 -45.00 10.30 36.61
N GLU A 44 -45.57 10.16 35.40
CA GLU A 44 -46.83 9.48 34.98
C GLU A 44 -46.90 9.22 33.46
N GLN A 45 -46.93 7.94 33.07
CA GLN A 45 -47.73 7.31 31.98
C GLN A 45 -47.82 7.99 30.56
N PRO A 46 -48.70 7.61 29.58
CA PRO A 46 -48.20 7.34 28.22
C PRO A 46 -48.93 8.05 27.06
N VAL A 47 -48.40 7.88 25.84
CA VAL A 47 -49.18 7.99 24.59
C VAL A 47 -48.82 6.83 23.64
N GLN A 48 -49.84 6.19 23.06
CA GLN A 48 -49.73 5.24 21.95
C GLN A 48 -50.06 5.95 20.63
N THR A 49 -49.46 5.51 19.51
CA THR A 49 -50.03 5.72 18.17
C THR A 49 -49.75 4.48 17.31
N GLU A 50 -50.73 4.06 16.51
CA GLU A 50 -50.67 2.88 15.64
C GLU A 50 -50.12 3.16 14.23
N SER A 51 -49.61 2.09 13.59
CA SER A 51 -49.89 1.59 12.22
C SER A 51 -50.60 2.52 11.20
N PRO A 52 -50.32 2.41 9.87
CA PRO A 52 -50.36 1.11 9.17
C PRO A 52 -49.41 0.87 7.97
N GLN A 53 -49.58 -0.35 7.42
CA GLN A 53 -48.88 -1.00 6.31
C GLN A 53 -49.40 -0.60 4.90
N ALA A 54 -48.47 -0.50 3.95
CA ALA A 54 -48.64 -0.83 2.52
C ALA A 54 -47.24 -1.21 1.98
N GLU A 55 -46.93 -2.30 1.28
CA GLU A 55 -47.68 -3.16 0.33
C GLU A 55 -47.80 -2.58 -1.10
N GLN A 56 -46.78 -2.84 -1.93
CA GLN A 56 -46.92 -3.03 -3.39
C GLN A 56 -45.66 -3.62 -4.07
N GLN A 57 -45.83 -4.83 -4.63
CA GLN A 57 -45.19 -5.29 -5.87
C GLN A 57 -46.22 -5.04 -7.01
N PRO A 58 -45.88 -4.99 -8.33
CA PRO A 58 -45.12 -6.05 -9.00
C PRO A 58 -44.21 -5.69 -10.21
N SER A 59 -43.40 -6.70 -10.55
CA SER A 59 -42.85 -7.16 -11.84
C SER A 59 -43.10 -6.40 -13.17
N GLU A 60 -41.99 -6.06 -13.85
CA GLU A 60 -41.71 -6.39 -15.27
C GLU A 60 -40.29 -7.00 -15.32
N SER A 61 -39.93 -8.11 -15.97
CA SER A 61 -40.33 -8.75 -17.24
C SER A 61 -39.67 -8.13 -18.48
N GLY A 62 -38.58 -8.73 -18.96
CA GLY A 62 -37.72 -8.16 -20.01
C GLY A 62 -36.76 -9.16 -20.69
N SER A 63 -37.29 -10.21 -21.30
CA SER A 63 -36.63 -10.86 -22.45
C SER A 63 -36.71 -9.91 -23.67
N THR A 64 -35.89 -9.93 -24.71
CA THR A 64 -34.83 -10.86 -25.20
C THR A 64 -33.98 -10.09 -26.22
N GLU A 65 -32.79 -10.56 -26.60
CA GLU A 65 -32.31 -10.69 -28.02
C GLU A 65 -30.83 -11.17 -28.01
N SER A 66 -30.45 -12.04 -28.94
CA SER A 66 -29.05 -12.45 -29.15
C SER A 66 -28.48 -11.84 -30.44
N ALA A 67 -27.29 -11.25 -30.39
CA ALA A 67 -26.53 -10.86 -31.59
C ALA A 67 -25.01 -11.11 -31.44
N GLN A 68 -24.47 -11.94 -32.34
CA GLN A 68 -23.05 -12.32 -32.45
C GLN A 68 -22.82 -12.87 -33.88
N PRO A 69 -21.67 -12.66 -34.54
CA PRO A 69 -20.67 -11.58 -34.46
C PRO A 69 -20.54 -10.84 -35.81
N GLU A 70 -19.62 -9.88 -35.94
CA GLU A 70 -19.14 -9.45 -37.26
C GLU A 70 -17.59 -9.44 -37.33
N PRO A 71 -16.95 -10.28 -38.18
CA PRO A 71 -15.50 -10.34 -38.32
C PRO A 71 -15.01 -9.63 -39.59
N SER A 72 -14.39 -8.45 -39.44
CA SER A 72 -13.76 -7.75 -40.57
C SER A 72 -12.34 -8.24 -40.84
N GLN A 73 -12.00 -8.52 -42.09
CA GLN A 73 -10.67 -8.94 -42.57
C GLN A 73 -10.10 -7.95 -43.60
N ALA A 74 -8.82 -8.17 -43.94
CA ALA A 74 -7.97 -7.39 -44.85
C ALA A 74 -7.43 -6.06 -44.26
N ALA A 75 -6.24 -5.58 -44.65
CA ALA A 75 -5.32 -6.07 -45.69
C ALA A 75 -3.85 -6.18 -45.18
N PRO A 76 -2.98 -6.98 -45.82
CA PRO A 76 -1.57 -7.11 -45.45
C PRO A 76 -0.66 -6.13 -46.22
N THR A 77 0.46 -5.74 -45.59
CA THR A 77 1.60 -5.09 -46.27
C THR A 77 2.81 -6.04 -46.28
N GLN A 78 3.41 -6.24 -47.45
CA GLN A 78 4.70 -6.92 -47.65
C GLN A 78 5.73 -5.95 -48.28
N GLN A 79 6.97 -6.42 -48.42
CA GLN A 79 8.21 -5.68 -48.77
C GLN A 79 8.79 -4.91 -47.57
N GLY A 80 10.10 -4.91 -47.32
CA GLY A 80 11.24 -5.59 -47.97
C GLY A 80 12.52 -4.81 -47.63
N GLY A 81 13.72 -5.36 -47.44
CA GLY A 81 14.23 -6.73 -47.55
C GLY A 81 15.71 -6.74 -47.09
N ASN A 82 16.49 -7.73 -47.53
CA ASN A 82 17.95 -7.91 -47.38
C ASN A 82 18.76 -6.63 -47.08
N ASN A 83 19.76 -6.65 -46.19
CA ASN A 83 21.03 -7.32 -46.51
C ASN A 83 21.82 -7.83 -45.30
N ALA A 84 22.79 -8.72 -45.56
CA ALA A 84 23.86 -9.09 -44.63
C ALA A 84 25.18 -8.41 -45.02
N GLU A 85 26.05 -8.18 -44.05
CA GLU A 85 27.51 -8.29 -44.19
C GLU A 85 28.13 -8.44 -42.78
N GLN A 86 29.18 -9.24 -42.63
CA GLN A 86 30.02 -9.31 -41.41
C GLN A 86 31.45 -8.81 -41.71
N PRO A 87 32.36 -8.67 -40.73
CA PRO A 87 33.33 -7.57 -40.74
C PRO A 87 34.69 -7.91 -41.36
N PRO A 88 35.52 -6.89 -41.65
CA PRO A 88 36.96 -7.03 -41.78
C PRO A 88 37.68 -6.94 -40.42
N GLU A 89 38.74 -7.74 -40.25
CA GLU A 89 39.85 -7.48 -39.32
C GLU A 89 40.67 -6.24 -39.82
N LYS A 90 41.76 -5.72 -39.21
CA LYS A 90 42.91 -6.34 -38.49
C LYS A 90 43.90 -5.25 -38.00
N THR A 91 44.97 -5.66 -37.30
CA THR A 91 46.25 -4.92 -37.06
C THR A 91 46.17 -3.83 -35.95
N SER A 92 46.79 -3.99 -34.77
CA SER A 92 48.23 -3.80 -34.39
C SER A 92 48.71 -2.33 -34.53
N GLU A 93 49.50 -1.69 -33.65
CA GLU A 93 50.54 -2.17 -32.71
C GLU A 93 50.75 -1.16 -31.52
N PRO A 94 51.93 -0.94 -30.87
CA PRO A 94 52.42 -1.63 -29.67
C PRO A 94 52.46 -0.84 -28.32
N ALA A 95 52.71 -1.62 -27.26
CA ALA A 95 52.87 -1.32 -25.83
C ALA A 95 53.58 -0.03 -25.34
N LYS A 96 53.15 0.43 -24.15
CA LYS A 96 54.03 1.00 -23.11
C LYS A 96 53.81 0.32 -21.76
N LYS A 97 54.89 -0.08 -21.08
CA LYS A 97 54.87 -0.58 -19.69
C LYS A 97 54.88 0.60 -18.72
N GLN A 98 54.01 0.61 -17.71
CA GLN A 98 54.13 1.46 -16.52
C GLN A 98 54.24 0.62 -15.25
N THR A 99 54.94 1.14 -14.26
CA THR A 99 55.56 0.34 -13.19
C THR A 99 54.64 0.19 -11.98
N LYS A 100 54.33 -1.07 -11.61
CA LYS A 100 53.32 -1.48 -10.63
C LYS A 100 53.65 -1.19 -9.14
N SER A 101 54.55 -0.25 -8.85
CA SER A 101 55.24 -0.17 -7.54
C SER A 101 55.08 1.16 -6.76
N GLN A 102 54.45 2.19 -7.32
CA GLN A 102 54.22 3.47 -6.59
C GLN A 102 52.80 3.57 -6.00
N GLN A 103 51.79 3.09 -6.71
CA GLN A 103 50.35 3.24 -6.38
C GLN A 103 49.93 2.67 -5.01
N VAL A 104 50.73 1.75 -4.45
CA VAL A 104 50.43 1.08 -3.16
C VAL A 104 50.70 1.98 -1.94
N LYS A 105 51.53 3.03 -2.05
CA LYS A 105 51.87 3.89 -0.91
C LYS A 105 50.85 5.01 -0.63
N GLU A 106 50.19 5.54 -1.65
CA GLU A 106 49.16 6.58 -1.47
C GLU A 106 47.84 5.98 -0.95
N ALA A 107 47.46 4.79 -1.45
CA ALA A 107 46.23 4.10 -1.06
C ALA A 107 46.09 3.89 0.47
N LYS A 108 47.20 3.79 1.21
CA LYS A 108 47.17 3.61 2.66
C LYS A 108 46.89 4.91 3.44
N LYS A 109 47.32 6.07 2.95
CA LYS A 109 47.16 7.35 3.67
C LYS A 109 45.72 7.89 3.62
N ASN A 110 44.97 7.55 2.58
CA ASN A 110 43.58 7.99 2.42
C ASN A 110 42.59 7.19 3.29
N ASN A 111 43.00 6.04 3.85
CA ASN A 111 42.10 5.21 4.65
C ASN A 111 41.91 5.76 6.07
N ASP A 112 43.01 6.16 6.74
CA ASP A 112 42.99 6.74 8.10
C ASP A 112 42.20 8.07 8.18
N ALA A 113 42.11 8.81 7.07
CA ALA A 113 41.30 10.03 6.97
C ALA A 113 39.79 9.72 6.93
N VAL A 114 39.39 8.64 6.26
CA VAL A 114 37.98 8.23 6.13
C VAL A 114 37.47 7.65 7.45
N THR A 115 38.22 6.78 8.13
CA THR A 115 37.82 6.22 9.44
C THR A 115 37.69 7.29 10.51
N LYS A 116 38.51 8.35 10.48
CA LYS A 116 38.34 9.47 11.42
C LYS A 116 37.06 10.27 11.14
N ALA A 117 36.80 10.62 9.88
CA ALA A 117 35.58 11.37 9.50
C ALA A 117 34.29 10.61 9.82
N VAL A 118 34.29 9.28 9.67
CA VAL A 118 33.15 8.42 10.05
C VAL A 118 32.91 8.40 11.56
N THR A 119 33.93 8.61 12.40
CA THR A 119 33.80 8.53 13.87
C THR A 119 33.22 9.82 14.46
N ASP A 120 33.67 11.00 14.02
CA ASP A 120 33.17 12.28 14.53
C ASP A 120 31.70 12.53 14.13
N SER A 121 31.22 11.94 13.03
CA SER A 121 29.84 12.10 12.53
C SER A 121 28.78 11.20 13.20
N ILE A 122 29.16 10.36 14.18
CA ILE A 122 28.26 9.37 14.81
C ILE A 122 27.73 9.84 16.19
N MET A 123 28.22 10.96 16.73
CA MET A 123 27.86 11.42 18.09
C MET A 123 26.87 12.59 18.19
N ASP A 124 26.39 13.17 17.08
CA ASP A 124 25.48 14.34 17.10
C ASP A 124 23.97 13.98 17.04
N ASP A 125 23.58 12.81 17.58
CA ASP A 125 22.18 12.33 17.73
C ASP A 125 21.44 13.06 18.88
N SER A 126 21.75 14.36 19.05
CA SER A 126 21.34 15.20 20.18
C SER A 126 20.68 16.51 19.77
N ALA A 127 20.87 16.98 18.53
CA ALA A 127 20.34 18.27 18.07
C ALA A 127 18.82 18.25 17.81
N ASP A 128 18.32 17.28 17.03
CA ASP A 128 16.95 17.32 16.50
C ASP A 128 15.85 16.91 17.49
N LYS A 129 16.20 16.36 18.67
CA LYS A 129 15.22 15.94 19.69
C LYS A 129 14.48 17.11 20.39
N ALA A 130 14.83 18.36 20.09
CA ALA A 130 14.26 19.55 20.72
C ALA A 130 12.76 19.79 20.43
N ALA A 131 12.22 19.29 19.32
CA ALA A 131 10.82 19.49 18.92
C ALA A 131 9.80 18.51 19.56
N ALA A 132 10.27 17.44 20.19
CA ALA A 132 9.54 16.16 20.27
C ALA A 132 8.28 16.07 21.18
N ASN A 133 7.87 17.16 21.86
CA ASN A 133 6.86 17.14 22.94
C ASN A 133 5.74 18.19 22.80
N GLY A 134 5.58 18.82 21.63
CA GLY A 134 4.46 19.74 21.36
C GLY A 134 3.14 19.02 21.03
N PRO A 135 1.97 19.69 21.14
CA PRO A 135 0.69 19.14 20.67
C PRO A 135 0.69 18.75 19.17
N GLU A 136 1.52 19.42 18.38
CA GLU A 136 1.73 19.14 16.95
C GLU A 136 2.51 17.83 16.75
N ALA A 137 3.53 17.56 17.58
CA ALA A 137 4.24 16.27 17.58
C ALA A 137 3.30 15.13 17.98
N GLU A 138 2.44 15.33 18.99
CA GLU A 138 1.43 14.34 19.39
C GLU A 138 0.32 14.13 18.35
N ARG A 139 0.03 15.13 17.51
CA ARG A 139 -0.83 14.97 16.33
C ARG A 139 -0.12 14.16 15.24
N LEU A 140 1.11 14.53 14.89
CA LEU A 140 1.91 13.85 13.86
C LEU A 140 2.11 12.37 14.20
N LYS A 141 2.44 12.05 15.45
CA LYS A 141 2.52 10.66 15.95
C LYS A 141 1.26 9.86 15.63
N LYS A 142 0.07 10.38 15.96
CA LYS A 142 -1.22 9.72 15.71
C LYS A 142 -1.51 9.56 14.22
N SER A 143 -1.14 10.52 13.38
CA SER A 143 -1.26 10.40 11.92
C SER A 143 -0.34 9.31 11.35
N ILE A 144 0.89 9.17 11.87
CA ILE A 144 1.80 8.07 11.53
C ILE A 144 1.21 6.72 11.98
N GLU A 145 0.68 6.62 13.19
CA GLU A 145 0.00 5.40 13.68
C GLU A 145 -1.21 5.02 12.83
N GLN A 146 -2.05 6.00 12.46
CA GLN A 146 -3.22 5.80 11.60
C GLN A 146 -2.81 5.20 10.24
N ILE A 147 -1.79 5.77 9.58
CA ILE A 147 -1.32 5.24 8.29
C ILE A 147 -0.66 3.85 8.47
N ARG A 148 0.04 3.60 9.58
CA ARG A 148 0.55 2.25 9.94
C ARG A 148 -0.57 1.25 10.23
N SER A 149 -1.81 1.68 10.47
CA SER A 149 -2.98 0.80 10.43
C SER A 149 -3.43 0.56 8.99
N LEU A 150 -3.69 1.64 8.23
CA LEU A 150 -4.18 1.56 6.85
C LEU A 150 -3.27 0.72 5.94
N VAL A 151 -1.96 0.73 6.13
CA VAL A 151 -1.02 -0.14 5.38
C VAL A 151 -1.26 -1.64 5.69
N LYS A 152 -1.54 -2.01 6.94
CA LYS A 152 -1.92 -3.40 7.28
C LYS A 152 -3.26 -3.78 6.65
N ASP A 153 -4.19 -2.83 6.62
CA ASP A 153 -5.50 -3.02 5.99
C ASP A 153 -5.35 -3.21 4.47
N LEU A 154 -4.48 -2.41 3.81
CA LEU A 154 -4.13 -2.53 2.39
C LEU A 154 -3.61 -3.93 2.07
N LYS A 155 -2.70 -4.47 2.91
CA LYS A 155 -2.25 -5.85 2.81
C LYS A 155 -3.41 -6.84 2.87
N GLN A 156 -4.27 -6.74 3.89
CA GLN A 156 -5.40 -7.66 4.06
C GLN A 156 -6.36 -7.64 2.87
N GLN A 157 -6.67 -6.46 2.31
CA GLN A 157 -7.53 -6.35 1.12
C GLN A 157 -6.84 -6.92 -0.13
N THR A 158 -5.52 -6.78 -0.23
CA THR A 158 -4.70 -7.34 -1.32
C THR A 158 -4.62 -8.87 -1.26
N GLU A 159 -4.41 -9.45 -0.07
CA GLU A 159 -4.48 -10.91 0.13
C GLU A 159 -5.89 -11.45 -0.16
N SER A 160 -6.93 -10.66 0.14
CA SER A 160 -8.33 -10.96 -0.18
C SER A 160 -8.71 -10.72 -1.65
N ASN A 161 -7.83 -10.07 -2.43
CA ASN A 161 -8.07 -9.61 -3.81
C ASN A 161 -9.33 -8.73 -4.00
N ASP A 162 -9.72 -7.97 -2.96
CA ASP A 162 -10.86 -7.05 -3.03
C ASP A 162 -10.45 -5.74 -3.71
N ALA A 163 -10.52 -5.71 -5.04
CA ALA A 163 -10.05 -4.58 -5.84
C ALA A 163 -10.75 -3.25 -5.52
N ALA A 164 -11.98 -3.26 -4.98
CA ALA A 164 -12.66 -2.05 -4.55
C ALA A 164 -12.04 -1.50 -3.26
N LYS A 165 -11.88 -2.36 -2.24
CA LYS A 165 -11.29 -1.94 -0.96
C LYS A 165 -9.79 -1.65 -1.05
N ILE A 166 -9.05 -2.32 -1.95
CA ILE A 166 -7.64 -1.97 -2.21
C ILE A 166 -7.53 -0.51 -2.67
N LYS A 167 -8.39 -0.05 -3.60
CA LYS A 167 -8.39 1.34 -4.08
C LYS A 167 -8.87 2.32 -3.01
N ASP A 168 -9.91 1.98 -2.24
CA ASP A 168 -10.38 2.80 -1.11
C ASP A 168 -9.26 3.03 -0.07
N VAL A 169 -8.66 1.95 0.46
CA VAL A 169 -7.58 2.05 1.44
C VAL A 169 -6.33 2.73 0.86
N SER A 170 -5.99 2.48 -0.42
CA SER A 170 -4.89 3.18 -1.11
C SER A 170 -5.13 4.70 -1.17
N SER A 171 -6.37 5.12 -1.43
CA SER A 171 -6.76 6.53 -1.42
C SER A 171 -6.70 7.13 -0.01
N GLN A 172 -7.16 6.41 1.02
CA GLN A 172 -7.09 6.85 2.42
C GLN A 172 -5.63 7.02 2.88
N ILE A 173 -4.71 6.12 2.51
CA ILE A 173 -3.27 6.25 2.78
C ILE A 173 -2.70 7.53 2.12
N ALA A 174 -3.01 7.76 0.84
CA ALA A 174 -2.53 8.94 0.11
C ALA A 174 -3.09 10.26 0.69
N GLN A 175 -4.37 10.29 1.04
CA GLN A 175 -5.01 11.45 1.67
C GLN A 175 -4.43 11.74 3.06
N ALA A 176 -4.23 10.72 3.89
CA ALA A 176 -3.64 10.86 5.22
C ALA A 176 -2.17 11.30 5.14
N TRP A 177 -1.42 10.84 4.14
CA TRP A 177 -0.06 11.33 3.87
C TRP A 177 -0.05 12.83 3.55
N GLU A 178 -0.75 13.28 2.50
CA GLU A 178 -0.72 14.70 2.11
C GLU A 178 -1.27 15.61 3.22
N ALA A 179 -2.16 15.11 4.11
CA ALA A 179 -2.67 15.84 5.28
C ALA A 179 -1.68 16.00 6.46
N MET A 180 -0.59 15.22 6.50
CA MET A 180 0.49 15.38 7.50
C MET A 180 1.86 15.72 6.89
N LYS A 181 2.00 15.67 5.57
CA LYS A 181 3.25 15.88 4.81
C LYS A 181 3.99 17.17 5.17
N ALA A 182 3.28 18.28 5.41
CA ALA A 182 3.91 19.53 5.83
C ALA A 182 4.50 19.44 7.26
N ASP A 183 3.83 18.71 8.16
CA ASP A 183 4.29 18.47 9.53
C ASP A 183 5.52 17.53 9.52
N VAL A 184 5.54 16.55 8.60
CA VAL A 184 6.70 15.68 8.32
C VAL A 184 7.87 16.48 7.72
N ASP A 185 7.63 17.35 6.74
CA ASP A 185 8.69 18.12 6.07
C ASP A 185 9.37 19.13 7.00
N ALA A 186 8.60 19.73 7.92
CA ALA A 186 9.11 20.62 8.95
C ALA A 186 9.93 19.90 10.05
N SER A 187 9.71 18.59 10.25
CA SER A 187 10.29 17.82 11.38
C SER A 187 11.35 16.81 10.95
N TYR A 188 11.18 16.21 9.77
CA TYR A 188 11.93 15.06 9.23
C TYR A 188 12.07 15.18 7.69
N PRO A 189 12.67 16.27 7.15
CA PRO A 189 12.71 16.53 5.72
C PRO A 189 13.40 15.44 4.89
N ASP A 190 14.29 14.65 5.49
CA ASP A 190 14.92 13.48 4.83
C ASP A 190 13.94 12.32 4.59
N MET A 191 12.79 12.31 5.27
CA MET A 191 11.72 11.32 5.09
C MET A 191 10.66 11.76 4.06
N THR A 192 10.52 13.06 3.77
CA THR A 192 9.44 13.59 2.90
C THR A 192 9.46 12.93 1.52
N ASP A 193 10.56 13.07 0.79
CA ASP A 193 10.71 12.52 -0.57
C ASP A 193 10.68 10.98 -0.57
N PHE A 194 11.28 10.35 0.45
CA PHE A 194 11.34 8.90 0.56
C PHE A 194 9.95 8.26 0.74
N VAL A 195 9.08 8.85 1.57
CA VAL A 195 7.70 8.39 1.72
C VAL A 195 6.87 8.80 0.50
N GLN A 196 7.05 10.01 -0.04
CA GLN A 196 6.35 10.47 -1.25
C GLN A 196 6.59 9.54 -2.45
N GLU A 197 7.80 9.00 -2.63
CA GLU A 197 8.11 8.00 -3.66
C GLU A 197 7.18 6.78 -3.58
N LYS A 198 6.91 6.28 -2.36
CA LYS A 198 6.07 5.11 -2.15
C LYS A 198 4.59 5.42 -2.34
N ILE A 199 4.14 6.61 -1.92
CA ILE A 199 2.79 7.12 -2.18
C ILE A 199 2.56 7.36 -3.68
N GLY A 200 3.58 7.79 -4.42
CA GLY A 200 3.57 7.88 -5.89
C GLY A 200 3.29 6.52 -6.54
N LYS A 201 4.07 5.49 -6.19
CA LYS A 201 3.84 4.12 -6.67
C LYS A 201 2.48 3.56 -6.27
N LEU A 202 1.96 3.92 -5.08
CA LEU A 202 0.65 3.50 -4.62
C LEU A 202 -0.45 4.07 -5.52
N ASN A 203 -0.31 5.36 -5.88
CA ASN A 203 -1.20 6.03 -6.83
C ASN A 203 -1.14 5.42 -8.23
N GLU A 204 0.06 5.07 -8.72
CA GLU A 204 0.23 4.34 -10.00
C GLU A 204 -0.46 2.97 -9.98
N LEU A 205 -0.24 2.15 -8.94
CA LEU A 205 -0.83 0.81 -8.84
C LEU A 205 -2.36 0.83 -8.65
N GLN A 206 -2.91 1.78 -7.88
CA GLN A 206 -4.37 1.88 -7.71
C GLN A 206 -5.08 2.48 -8.94
N ALA A 207 -4.39 3.30 -9.75
CA ALA A 207 -4.93 3.87 -10.98
C ALA A 207 -5.03 2.85 -12.13
N ALA A 208 -4.33 1.72 -12.04
CA ALA A 208 -4.37 0.67 -13.06
C ALA A 208 -5.78 0.06 -13.24
N GLU A 209 -6.08 -0.36 -14.48
CA GLU A 209 -7.32 -1.06 -14.84
C GLU A 209 -7.46 -2.39 -14.08
N THR A 210 -6.38 -3.19 -14.05
CA THR A 210 -6.24 -4.39 -13.22
C THR A 210 -5.14 -4.16 -12.18
N ILE A 211 -5.42 -4.49 -10.92
CA ILE A 211 -4.44 -4.38 -9.83
C ILE A 211 -3.51 -5.59 -9.87
N ASP A 212 -2.19 -5.34 -9.94
CA ASP A 212 -1.19 -6.39 -9.68
C ASP A 212 -1.05 -6.59 -8.17
N SER A 213 -1.76 -7.59 -7.63
CA SER A 213 -1.72 -7.94 -6.20
C SER A 213 -0.29 -8.27 -5.72
N LYS A 214 0.61 -8.74 -6.58
CA LYS A 214 2.01 -9.03 -6.20
C LYS A 214 2.82 -7.74 -6.09
N ALA A 215 2.66 -6.81 -7.03
CA ALA A 215 3.29 -5.49 -6.94
C ALA A 215 2.76 -4.72 -5.71
N MET A 216 1.45 -4.82 -5.45
CA MET A 216 0.81 -4.19 -4.28
C MET A 216 1.31 -4.78 -2.95
N LEU A 217 1.50 -6.11 -2.84
CA LEU A 217 2.12 -6.74 -1.66
C LEU A 217 3.60 -6.40 -1.47
N GLN A 218 4.36 -6.13 -2.54
CA GLN A 218 5.71 -5.58 -2.40
C GLN A 218 5.66 -4.14 -1.88
N LEU A 219 4.73 -3.33 -2.38
CA LEU A 219 4.60 -1.94 -1.99
C LEU A 219 4.07 -1.77 -0.56
N ASP A 220 3.17 -2.64 -0.08
CA ASP A 220 2.81 -2.77 1.35
C ASP A 220 4.06 -2.85 2.23
N TYR A 221 5.00 -3.76 1.89
CA TYR A 221 6.24 -3.88 2.64
C TYR A 221 7.11 -2.63 2.55
N GLU A 222 7.27 -2.00 1.37
CA GLU A 222 8.02 -0.73 1.24
C GLU A 222 7.37 0.41 2.06
N LEU A 223 6.04 0.54 2.03
CA LEU A 223 5.27 1.51 2.82
C LEU A 223 5.39 1.25 4.32
N TYR A 224 5.26 -0.02 4.76
CA TYR A 224 5.38 -0.40 6.16
C TYR A 224 6.77 -0.06 6.72
N GLN A 225 7.85 -0.31 5.97
CA GLN A 225 9.19 0.09 6.41
C GLN A 225 9.37 1.61 6.41
N ALA A 226 8.83 2.33 5.42
CA ALA A 226 8.93 3.79 5.37
C ALA A 226 8.20 4.47 6.54
N PHE A 227 6.93 4.09 6.80
CA PHE A 227 6.18 4.61 7.94
C PHE A 227 6.69 4.08 9.29
N ARG A 228 7.37 2.93 9.33
CA ARG A 228 8.13 2.51 10.52
C ARG A 228 9.33 3.43 10.77
N GLN A 229 10.17 3.70 9.77
CA GLN A 229 11.33 4.58 9.96
C GLN A 229 10.92 6.01 10.36
N LEU A 230 9.78 6.49 9.85
CA LEU A 230 9.18 7.76 10.27
C LEU A 230 8.67 7.70 11.72
N ALA A 231 8.09 6.57 12.15
CA ALA A 231 7.69 6.35 13.54
C ALA A 231 8.91 6.26 14.49
N ASP A 232 9.95 5.51 14.10
CA ASP A 232 11.19 5.35 14.87
C ASP A 232 11.86 6.75 15.07
N LYS A 233 11.83 7.62 14.04
CA LYS A 233 12.26 9.04 14.11
C LYS A 233 11.35 9.92 14.98
N ALA A 234 10.04 9.66 14.99
CA ALA A 234 9.05 10.36 15.81
C ALA A 234 9.05 9.91 17.29
N GLY A 235 9.78 8.86 17.65
CA GLY A 235 9.83 8.30 19.00
C GLY A 235 8.58 7.49 19.37
N LEU A 236 8.09 6.68 18.42
CA LEU A 236 6.96 5.73 18.54
C LEU A 236 7.41 4.27 18.62
#